data_AF-A0A938VXA8-F1
#
_entry.id   AF-A0A938VXA8-F1
#
_cell.length_a   1.000
_cell.length_b   1.000
_cell.length_c   1.000
_cell.angle_alpha   90.00
_cell.angle_beta   90.00
_cell.angle_gamma   90.00
#
_symmetry.space_group_name_H-M   'P 1'
#
loop_
_entity.id
_entity.type
_entity.pdbx_description
1 polymer ?
#
loop_
_entity_poly.entity_id
_entity_poly.type
_entity_poly.pdbx_seq_one_letter_code
_entity_poly.pdbx_strand_id
1 'polypeptide(L)' 'MAPETLMTIQVEVDERSVQQQVKQAGGRWLPERKVWVLRHDQVQALGLTPRVVGRLENAT' A
#
# COMPACT_ATOMS: atom_id res chain seq x y z
N MET A 1 11.83 8.93 -0.38
CA MET A 1 12.09 7.48 -0.52
C MET A 1 12.19 7.14 -1.99
N ALA A 2 12.92 6.08 -2.36
CA ALA A 2 13.04 5.70 -3.76
C ALA A 2 11.67 5.23 -4.31
N PRO A 3 11.29 5.58 -5.55
CA PRO A 3 9.98 5.28 -6.15
C PRO A 3 9.54 3.82 -6.00
N GLU A 4 10.49 2.89 -6.14
CA GLU A 4 10.30 1.45 -6.09
C GLU A 4 10.20 0.86 -4.69
N THR A 5 10.39 1.67 -3.65
CA THR A 5 10.31 1.16 -2.27
C THR A 5 8.90 0.66 -1.98
N LEU A 6 8.78 -0.57 -1.48
CA LEU A 6 7.50 -1.14 -1.09
C LEU A 6 7.07 -0.59 0.27
N MET A 7 5.88 -0.01 0.30
CA MET A 7 5.25 0.57 1.47
C MET A 7 4.05 -0.27 1.88
N THR A 8 3.83 -0.38 3.18
CA THR A 8 2.58 -0.94 3.72
C THR A 8 1.62 0.20 4.07
N ILE A 9 0.39 0.11 3.58
CA ILE A 9 -0.68 1.07 3.87
C ILE A 9 -1.87 0.37 4.52
N GLN A 10 -2.55 1.06 5.42
CA GLN A 10 -3.82 0.61 5.98
C GLN A 10 -4.98 1.19 5.16
N VAL A 11 -5.91 0.32 4.80
CA VAL A 11 -7.16 0.67 4.11
C VAL A 11 -8.25 -0.14 4.78
N GLU A 12 -9.31 0.52 5.21
CA GLU A 12 -10.39 -0.13 5.93
C GLU A 12 -11.20 -1.06 5.01
N VAL A 13 -11.83 -2.06 5.61
CA VAL A 13 -12.51 -3.15 4.87
C VAL A 13 -13.71 -2.63 4.06
N ASP A 14 -14.36 -1.56 4.53
CA ASP A 14 -15.48 -0.89 3.89
C ASP A 14 -15.07 0.12 2.81
N GLU A 15 -13.79 0.51 2.73
CA GLU A 15 -13.24 1.41 1.70
C GLU A 15 -13.03 0.69 0.35
N ARG A 16 -14.08 0.07 -0.19
CA ARG A 16 -14.02 -0.76 -1.42
C ARG A 16 -13.43 -0.02 -2.61
N SER A 17 -13.75 1.27 -2.77
CA SER A 17 -13.21 2.08 -3.87
C SER A 17 -11.70 2.26 -3.77
N VAL A 18 -11.19 2.52 -2.56
CA VAL A 18 -9.75 2.65 -2.31
C VAL A 18 -9.06 1.31 -2.56
N GLN A 19 -9.61 0.21 -2.04
CA GLN A 19 -9.07 -1.12 -2.28
C GLN A 19 -8.98 -1.44 -3.78
N GLN A 20 -10.00 -1.05 -4.57
CA GLN A 20 -9.99 -1.22 -6.01
C GLN A 20 -8.89 -0.39 -6.68
N GLN A 21 -8.71 0.87 -6.29
CA GLN A 21 -7.63 1.73 -6.80
C GLN A 21 -6.25 1.15 -6.47
N VAL A 22 -6.04 0.70 -5.23
CA VAL A 22 -4.80 0.07 -4.80
C VAL A 22 -4.52 -1.18 -5.62
N LYS A 23 -5.52 -2.04 -5.84
CA LYS A 23 -5.40 -3.24 -6.68
C LYS A 23 -5.07 -2.90 -8.14
N GLN A 24 -5.70 -1.89 -8.71
CA GLN A 24 -5.44 -1.41 -10.08
C GLN A 24 -4.03 -0.84 -10.24
N ALA A 25 -3.49 -0.21 -9.19
CA ALA A 25 -2.11 0.28 -9.15
C ALA A 25 -1.06 -0.83 -8.88
N GLY A 26 -1.48 -2.10 -8.90
CA GLY A 26 -0.59 -3.25 -8.66
C GLY A 26 -0.36 -3.58 -7.18
N GLY A 27 -1.17 -3.03 -6.28
CA GLY A 27 -1.08 -3.29 -4.85
C GLY A 27 -1.39 -4.75 -4.49
N ARG A 28 -0.62 -5.30 -3.56
CA ARG A 28 -0.79 -6.67 -3.05
C ARG A 28 -1.35 -6.65 -1.64
N TRP A 29 -2.41 -7.41 -1.39
CA TRP A 29 -2.93 -7.60 -0.04
C TRP A 29 -2.02 -8.55 0.76
N LEU A 30 -1.65 -8.16 1.98
CA LEU A 30 -0.99 -9.02 2.97
C LEU A 30 -1.97 -9.32 4.12
N PRO A 31 -2.71 -10.44 4.06
CA PRO A 31 -3.76 -10.74 5.02
C PRO A 31 -3.25 -10.94 6.45
N GLU A 32 -2.03 -11.45 6.62
CA GLU A 32 -1.42 -11.71 7.93
C GLU A 32 -1.23 -10.43 8.74
N ARG A 33 -0.99 -9.31 8.03
CA ARG A 33 -0.73 -7.99 8.61
C ARG A 33 -1.90 -7.03 8.43
N LYS A 34 -2.94 -7.44 7.70
CA LYS A 34 -4.09 -6.60 7.31
C LYS A 34 -3.67 -5.28 6.66
N VAL A 35 -2.67 -5.31 5.79
CA VAL A 35 -2.17 -4.13 5.06
C VAL A 35 -2.08 -4.40 3.57
N TRP A 36 -2.18 -3.35 2.78
CA TRP A 36 -1.81 -3.40 1.37
C TRP A 36 -0.35 -3.02 1.19
N VAL A 37 0.32 -3.66 0.24
CA VAL A 37 1.68 -3.36 -0.17
C VAL A 37 1.65 -2.68 -1.52
N LEU A 38 2.27 -1.52 -1.63
CA LEU A 38 2.31 -0.72 -2.86
C LEU A 38 3.65 0.01 -2.98
N ARG A 39 4.12 0.27 -4.20
CA ARG A 39 5.31 1.09 -4.43
C ARG A 39 5.09 2.52 -3.95
N HIS A 40 6.14 3.15 -3.43
CA HIS A 40 6.08 4.49 -2.87
C HIS A 40 5.58 5.54 -3.87
N ASP A 41 5.98 5.46 -5.14
CA ASP A 41 5.48 6.35 -6.19
C ASP A 41 3.96 6.23 -6.43
N GLN A 42 3.42 5.01 -6.41
CA GLN A 42 1.99 4.77 -6.53
C GLN A 42 1.22 5.22 -5.27
N VAL A 43 1.79 5.07 -4.08
CA VAL A 43 1.22 5.63 -2.84
C VAL A 43 1.08 7.15 -2.94
N GLN A 44 2.09 7.83 -3.50
CA GLN A 44 2.05 9.27 -3.73
C GLN A 44 1.02 9.65 -4.80
N ALA A 45 1.01 8.95 -5.95
CA ALA A 45 0.08 9.21 -7.05
C ALA A 45 -1.39 9.06 -6.66
N LEU A 46 -1.69 8.11 -5.76
CA LEU A 46 -3.04 7.89 -5.25
C LEU A 46 -3.39 8.77 -4.02
N GLY A 47 -2.46 9.59 -3.53
CA GLY A 47 -2.67 10.43 -2.35
C GLY A 47 -2.79 9.65 -1.03
N LEU A 48 -2.28 8.42 -0.97
CA LEU A 48 -2.43 7.51 0.17
C LEU A 48 -1.29 7.65 1.20
N THR A 49 -0.41 8.64 1.04
CA THR A 49 0.72 8.89 1.97
C THR A 49 0.32 8.94 3.44
N PRO A 50 -0.81 9.57 3.86
CA PRO A 50 -1.24 9.60 5.26
C PRO A 50 -1.60 8.23 5.85
N ARG A 51 -1.75 7.20 5.00
CA ARG A 51 -2.16 5.85 5.37
C ARG A 51 -0.98 4.87 5.46
N VAL A 52 0.23 5.35 5.22
CA VAL A 52 1.45 4.54 5.34
C VAL A 52 1.68 4.18 6.81
N VAL A 53 1.74 2.89 7.08
CA VAL A 53 2.01 2.33 8.42
C VAL A 53 3.41 1.69 8.52
N GLY A 54 4.17 1.70 7.42
CA GLY A 54 5.55 1.20 7.42
C GLY A 54 6.13 0.94 6.04
N ARG A 55 7.40 0.52 6.04
CA ARG A 55 8.10 -0.02 4.87
C ARG A 55 8.01 -1.55 4.91
N LEU A 56 7.83 -2.19 3.75
CA LEU A 56 8.05 -3.63 3.67
C LEU A 56 9.56 -3.87 3.51
N GLU A 57 10.20 -4.27 4.60
CA GLU A 57 11.59 -4.74 4.56
C GLU A 57 11.60 -6.18 4.05
N ASN A 58 12.54 -6.52 3.16
CA ASN A 58 12.71 -7.91 2.75
C ASN A 58 13.09 -8.71 4.00
N ALA A 59 12.27 -9.71 4.36
CA ALA A 59 12.71 -10.74 5.29
C ALA A 59 14.02 -11.31 4.75
N THR A 60 15.07 -11.22 5.55
CA THR A 60 16.40 -11.77 5.25
C THR A 60 16.32 -13.26 4.98
#